data_AF-A0A7X0C2D9-F1
#
_entry.id   AF-A0A7X0C2D9-F1
#
_cell.length_a   1.000
_cell.length_b   1.000
_cell.length_c   1.000
_cell.angle_alpha   90.00
_cell.angle_beta   90.00
_cell.angle_gamma   90.00
#
_symmetry.space_group_name_H-M   'P 1'
#
loop_
_entity.id
_entity.type
_entity.pdbx_description
1 polymer ?
#
loop_
_entity_poly.entity_id
_entity_poly.type
_entity_poly.pdbx_seq_one_letter_code
_entity_poly.pdbx_strand_id
1 'polypeptide(L)'
;MLEELRAAVRRDPALHGHRKPEALLYPGVWAVWIHRLAHRLHERRVPFVPRLISQLARTVTGIEIHPGARIGRRLFIDHGAGVVIGETAVIGDDVTLYHHVTLGGRGHRSDAKGAPRHPVVGDRVTVGVGASILGRVHVGGDASIGAHALVLADVHAGTRVHAPVAPTVIRREPVPGIHPNVLSLIGATPAVSLSRFGAGLPARLVAKLESANPGGSVKDRIARAMIEAAEDGGLLRPGSCIVEPTSGNTGIGLAMVAASKGYRLTLTMPESMSAERRALLAAYGAELILTPAALGMKGAIAEAERLAAEHGWFMPQQFANPANPDIHLRTTAQEIWQDTGGEIDLLVCGVGTGGTITGVGRFLRERKPQVRVVAVEPAESAVLSGRAPGPHGIQGIGAGFVPEVLDTGIYDEVVRVDVEQAREAARRLARTEGILAGVSAGAALHAASTLAARPDNAGRLVVVVLPDTGERYLSTPLFTP
;
A
#
# COMPACT_ATOMS: atom_id res chain seq x y z
N MET A 1 16.33 13.16 46.43
CA MET A 1 14.91 13.56 46.63
C MET A 1 14.57 14.76 45.76
N LEU A 2 15.19 15.93 45.99
CA LEU A 2 14.94 17.15 45.18
C LEU A 2 15.15 16.96 43.66
N GLU A 3 16.10 16.12 43.27
CA GLU A 3 16.37 15.84 41.85
C GLU A 3 15.23 15.10 41.15
N GLU A 4 14.53 14.18 41.85
CA GLU A 4 13.37 13.46 41.29
C GLU A 4 12.19 14.40 41.10
N LEU A 5 11.97 15.29 42.07
CA LEU A 5 10.94 16.32 41.97
C LEU A 5 11.18 17.23 40.77
N ARG A 6 12.43 17.67 40.56
CA ARG A 6 12.83 18.47 39.40
C ARG A 6 12.76 17.68 38.09
N ALA A 7 13.00 16.37 38.10
CA ALA A 7 12.84 15.53 36.93
C ALA A 7 11.36 15.44 36.53
N ALA A 8 10.46 15.21 37.49
CA ALA A 8 9.02 15.17 37.27
C ALA A 8 8.49 16.48 36.66
N VAL A 9 8.83 17.63 37.27
CA VAL A 9 8.40 18.95 36.77
C VAL A 9 8.94 19.24 35.36
N ARG A 10 10.12 18.73 35.00
CA ARG A 10 10.71 18.98 33.67
C ARG A 10 10.13 18.09 32.57
N ARG A 11 9.70 16.87 32.91
CA ARG A 11 9.31 15.84 31.93
C ARG A 11 7.82 15.73 31.73
N ASP A 12 7.03 16.24 32.66
CA ASP A 12 5.58 16.31 32.51
C ASP A 12 5.15 17.68 31.96
N PRO A 13 4.59 17.75 30.73
CA PRO A 13 4.05 18.99 30.16
C PRO A 13 2.87 19.58 30.94
N ALA A 14 2.17 18.79 31.76
CA ALA A 14 1.05 19.30 32.56
C ALA A 14 1.52 20.14 33.76
N LEU A 15 2.78 19.99 34.19
CA LEU A 15 3.37 20.68 35.33
C LEU A 15 4.06 22.00 34.90
N HIS A 16 3.31 22.91 34.27
CA HIS A 16 3.78 24.26 33.92
C HIS A 16 3.36 25.32 34.96
N GLY A 17 4.19 26.35 35.16
CA GLY A 17 3.87 27.53 36.00
C GLY A 17 3.89 27.29 37.53
N HIS A 18 2.86 27.79 38.24
CA HIS A 18 2.74 27.76 39.71
C HIS A 18 2.38 26.37 40.29
N ARG A 19 2.22 25.34 39.45
CA ARG A 19 1.79 23.97 39.79
C ARG A 19 2.90 23.03 40.31
N LYS A 20 4.08 23.57 40.65
CA LYS A 20 5.22 22.79 41.16
C LYS A 20 4.92 21.90 42.39
N PRO A 21 4.02 22.27 43.32
CA PRO A 21 3.66 21.40 44.43
C PRO A 21 2.92 20.12 43.99
N GLU A 22 2.24 20.13 42.83
CA GLU A 22 1.50 18.96 42.32
C GLU A 22 2.42 17.78 41.98
N ALA A 23 3.71 18.02 41.75
CA ALA A 23 4.71 16.95 41.61
C ALA A 23 4.82 16.06 42.86
N LEU A 24 4.42 16.55 44.03
CA LEU A 24 4.32 15.75 45.26
C LEU A 24 3.12 14.81 45.26
N LEU A 25 2.18 14.95 44.33
CA LEU A 25 1.05 14.04 44.18
C LEU A 25 1.38 12.87 43.25
N TYR A 26 2.55 12.85 42.61
CA TYR A 26 2.94 11.81 41.67
C TYR A 26 3.34 10.53 42.43
N PRO A 27 2.62 9.41 42.23
CA PRO A 27 2.96 8.15 42.89
C PRO A 27 4.40 7.68 42.60
N GLY A 28 4.91 7.99 41.39
CA GLY A 28 6.28 7.70 40.98
C GLY A 28 7.34 8.33 41.88
N VAL A 29 7.16 9.60 42.27
CA VAL A 29 8.10 10.32 43.16
C VAL A 29 8.17 9.65 44.52
N TRP A 30 7.01 9.31 45.10
CA TRP A 30 6.92 8.60 46.37
C TRP A 30 7.54 7.20 46.29
N ALA A 31 7.25 6.44 45.25
CA ALA A 31 7.79 5.10 45.06
C ALA A 31 9.33 5.11 45.04
N VAL A 32 9.95 6.05 44.31
CA VAL A 32 11.41 6.18 44.25
C VAL A 32 11.98 6.62 45.60
N TRP A 33 11.35 7.55 46.33
CA TRP A 33 11.84 7.99 47.64
C TRP A 33 11.78 6.88 48.68
N ILE A 34 10.64 6.17 48.76
CA ILE A 34 10.45 5.04 49.67
C ILE A 34 11.41 3.91 49.32
N HIS A 35 11.60 3.62 48.02
CA HIS A 35 12.59 2.65 47.56
C HIS A 35 14.00 3.05 48.00
N ARG A 36 14.43 4.31 47.86
CA ARG A 36 15.78 4.74 48.29
C ARG A 36 16.01 4.54 49.79
N LEU A 37 14.98 4.72 50.62
CA LEU A 37 15.05 4.39 52.05
C LEU A 37 15.19 2.87 52.26
N ALA A 38 14.34 2.08 51.60
CA ALA A 38 14.38 0.62 51.69
C ALA A 38 15.71 0.04 51.19
N HIS A 39 16.26 0.58 50.09
CA HIS A 39 17.53 0.18 49.49
C HIS A 39 18.69 0.36 50.47
N ARG A 40 18.78 1.50 51.17
CA ARG A 40 19.82 1.72 52.20
C ARG A 40 19.75 0.71 53.35
N LEU A 41 18.54 0.33 53.76
CA LEU A 41 18.34 -0.70 54.79
C LEU A 41 18.72 -2.09 54.25
N HIS A 42 18.42 -2.35 52.98
CA HIS A 42 18.80 -3.59 52.29
C HIS A 42 20.33 -3.72 52.17
N GLU A 43 21.04 -2.65 51.80
CA GLU A 43 22.51 -2.62 51.74
C GLU A 43 23.16 -2.87 53.12
N ARG A 44 22.53 -2.39 54.19
CA ARG A 44 22.92 -2.67 55.58
C ARG A 44 22.56 -4.08 56.05
N ARG A 45 22.01 -4.93 55.16
CA ARG A 45 21.57 -6.30 55.43
C ARG A 45 20.55 -6.41 56.57
N VAL A 46 19.71 -5.37 56.74
CA VAL A 46 18.60 -5.44 57.69
C VAL A 46 17.61 -6.50 57.18
N PRO A 47 17.33 -7.56 57.97
CA PRO A 47 16.44 -8.62 57.52
C PRO A 47 14.99 -8.11 57.48
N PHE A 48 14.21 -8.58 56.50
CA PHE A 48 12.75 -8.39 56.38
C PHE A 48 12.24 -6.95 56.16
N VAL A 49 12.70 -5.98 56.95
CA VAL A 49 12.23 -4.58 56.97
C VAL A 49 12.26 -3.92 55.59
N PRO A 50 13.33 -4.04 54.76
CA PRO A 50 13.34 -3.43 53.43
C PRO A 50 12.21 -3.96 52.53
N ARG A 51 11.94 -5.28 52.61
CA ARG A 51 10.90 -5.90 51.80
C ARG A 51 9.52 -5.48 52.28
N LEU A 52 9.29 -5.39 53.59
CA LEU A 52 8.05 -4.86 54.15
C LEU A 52 7.78 -3.42 53.66
N ILE A 53 8.77 -2.53 53.71
CA ILE A 53 8.66 -1.16 53.21
C ILE A 53 8.29 -1.15 51.72
N SER A 54 8.94 -1.99 50.90
CA SER A 54 8.62 -2.15 49.47
C SER A 54 7.19 -2.63 49.23
N GLN A 55 6.66 -3.55 50.04
CA GLN A 55 5.27 -4.01 49.92
C GLN A 55 4.26 -2.92 50.28
N LEU A 56 4.53 -2.14 51.34
CA LEU A 56 3.69 -1.00 51.71
C LEU A 56 3.72 0.08 50.64
N ALA A 57 4.89 0.37 50.06
CA ALA A 57 5.04 1.30 48.95
C ALA A 57 4.16 0.86 47.77
N ARG A 58 4.20 -0.41 47.38
CA ARG A 58 3.36 -0.96 46.31
C ARG A 58 1.87 -0.75 46.59
N THR A 59 1.41 -1.00 47.82
CA THR A 59 0.00 -0.82 48.16
C THR A 59 -0.46 0.63 48.01
N VAL A 60 0.41 1.59 48.31
CA VAL A 60 0.07 3.03 48.24
C VAL A 60 0.24 3.60 46.83
N THR A 61 1.27 3.19 46.09
CA THR A 61 1.63 3.81 44.81
C THR A 61 1.26 2.99 43.58
N GLY A 62 0.94 1.71 43.74
CA GLY A 62 0.75 0.77 42.63
C GLY A 62 2.04 0.37 41.90
N ILE A 63 3.21 0.82 42.39
CA ILE A 63 4.53 0.56 41.78
C ILE A 63 5.30 -0.43 42.68
N GLU A 64 5.70 -1.57 42.12
CA GLU A 64 6.54 -2.53 42.82
C GLU A 64 8.02 -2.33 42.45
N ILE A 65 8.81 -1.82 43.40
CA ILE A 65 10.27 -1.75 43.28
C ILE A 65 10.89 -2.65 44.34
N HIS A 66 11.64 -3.66 43.92
CA HIS A 66 12.37 -4.50 44.86
C HIS A 66 13.48 -3.71 45.58
N PRO A 67 13.69 -3.88 46.90
CA PRO A 67 14.73 -3.14 47.63
C PRO A 67 16.15 -3.36 47.12
N GLY A 68 16.43 -4.51 46.49
CA GLY A 68 17.74 -4.82 45.91
C GLY A 68 18.06 -4.11 44.60
N ALA A 69 17.03 -3.57 43.90
CA ALA A 69 17.24 -2.90 42.62
C ALA A 69 18.12 -1.67 42.80
N ARG A 70 19.01 -1.40 41.84
CA ARG A 70 19.90 -0.23 41.86
C ARG A 70 19.36 0.82 40.92
N ILE A 71 19.07 2.01 41.46
CA ILE A 71 18.45 3.11 40.70
C ILE A 71 19.33 4.35 40.74
N GLY A 72 19.78 4.77 39.56
CA GLY A 72 20.50 6.01 39.29
C GLY A 72 19.66 7.25 39.61
N ARG A 73 20.13 8.43 39.21
CA ARG A 73 19.52 9.72 39.52
C ARG A 73 18.43 10.06 38.50
N ARG A 74 17.40 10.80 38.92
CA ARG A 74 16.38 11.37 38.01
C ARG A 74 15.58 10.29 37.28
N LEU A 75 15.21 9.22 37.99
CA LEU A 75 14.26 8.24 37.49
C LEU A 75 12.86 8.85 37.54
N PHE A 76 12.27 9.05 36.37
CA PHE A 76 10.90 9.51 36.25
C PHE A 76 9.97 8.32 35.95
N ILE A 77 9.00 8.08 36.82
CA ILE A 77 7.95 7.08 36.61
C ILE A 77 6.64 7.80 36.39
N ASP A 78 6.18 7.80 35.14
CA ASP A 78 4.96 8.48 34.73
C ASP A 78 3.75 7.53 34.73
N HIS A 79 2.65 7.97 35.34
CA HIS A 79 1.44 7.17 35.54
C HIS A 79 1.65 5.80 36.21
N GLY A 80 2.71 5.60 37.02
CA GLY A 80 3.36 4.31 37.34
C GLY A 80 2.56 3.09 37.83
N ALA A 81 1.24 3.09 37.89
CA ALA A 81 0.44 1.90 38.16
C ALA A 81 0.91 0.69 37.34
N GLY A 82 1.15 -0.43 38.04
CA GLY A 82 1.57 -1.68 37.41
C GLY A 82 3.03 -1.75 36.97
N VAL A 83 3.87 -0.76 37.32
CA VAL A 83 5.32 -0.86 37.10
C VAL A 83 5.94 -1.86 38.06
N VAL A 84 6.76 -2.77 37.54
CA VAL A 84 7.43 -3.84 38.31
C VAL A 84 8.93 -3.82 38.02
N ILE A 85 9.76 -3.63 39.06
CA ILE A 85 11.22 -3.60 38.98
C ILE A 85 11.80 -4.69 39.89
N GLY A 86 12.44 -5.68 39.27
CA GLY A 86 12.97 -6.85 39.97
C GLY A 86 14.26 -6.62 40.76
N GLU A 87 14.61 -7.59 41.60
CA GLU A 87 15.68 -7.49 42.61
C GLU A 87 17.04 -7.07 42.09
N THR A 88 17.49 -7.63 40.96
CA THR A 88 18.83 -7.38 40.44
C THR A 88 18.82 -6.38 39.29
N ALA A 89 17.72 -5.66 39.10
CA ALA A 89 17.61 -4.67 38.03
C ALA A 89 18.54 -3.50 38.33
N VAL A 90 19.20 -3.00 37.29
CA VAL A 90 20.04 -1.80 37.37
C VAL A 90 19.45 -0.77 36.42
N ILE A 91 19.18 0.43 36.90
CA ILE A 91 18.64 1.55 36.12
C ILE A 91 19.62 2.71 36.23
N GLY A 92 20.04 3.25 35.09
CA GLY A 92 20.94 4.39 34.98
C GLY A 92 20.29 5.72 35.34
N ASP A 93 20.96 6.80 34.98
CA ASP A 93 20.52 8.16 35.19
C ASP A 93 19.50 8.60 34.13
N ASP A 94 18.61 9.52 34.48
CA ASP A 94 17.70 10.17 33.54
C ASP A 94 16.73 9.21 32.80
N VAL A 95 16.40 8.07 33.37
CA VAL A 95 15.46 7.10 32.77
C VAL A 95 14.01 7.53 32.98
N THR A 96 13.16 7.29 31.97
CA THR A 96 11.70 7.46 32.06
C THR A 96 11.01 6.11 31.87
N LEU A 97 10.16 5.72 32.83
CA LEU A 97 9.32 4.52 32.73
C LEU A 97 7.85 4.95 32.76
N TYR A 98 7.05 4.43 31.83
CA TYR A 98 5.59 4.61 31.88
C TYR A 98 4.90 3.47 32.65
N HIS A 99 3.61 3.62 32.90
CA HIS A 99 2.74 2.61 33.50
C HIS A 99 2.84 1.21 32.85
N HIS A 100 2.61 0.17 33.64
CA HIS A 100 2.71 -1.24 33.26
C HIS A 100 4.08 -1.73 32.72
N VAL A 101 5.15 -0.96 32.89
CA VAL A 101 6.49 -1.42 32.52
C VAL A 101 6.99 -2.51 33.47
N THR A 102 7.54 -3.58 32.90
CA THR A 102 8.13 -4.69 33.67
C THR A 102 9.62 -4.85 33.37
N LEU A 103 10.46 -4.72 34.40
CA LEU A 103 11.88 -5.09 34.39
C LEU A 103 12.05 -6.41 35.16
N GLY A 104 11.83 -7.52 34.46
CA GLY A 104 11.59 -8.84 35.03
C GLY A 104 12.71 -9.85 34.75
N GLY A 105 12.67 -10.98 35.45
CA GLY A 105 13.54 -12.13 35.17
C GLY A 105 12.90 -13.11 34.18
N ARG A 106 13.72 -13.94 33.53
CA ARG A 106 13.25 -15.05 32.70
C ARG A 106 13.22 -16.35 33.50
N GLY A 107 12.03 -16.88 33.78
CA GLY A 107 11.84 -18.22 34.35
C GLY A 107 12.36 -18.44 35.79
N HIS A 108 12.16 -19.67 36.28
CA HIS A 108 12.58 -20.14 37.61
C HIS A 108 13.85 -21.02 37.58
N ARG A 109 14.41 -21.32 36.41
CA ARG A 109 15.52 -22.29 36.26
C ARG A 109 16.89 -21.61 36.33
N SER A 110 17.62 -22.00 37.38
CA SER A 110 19.08 -22.16 37.48
C SER A 110 19.99 -20.96 37.21
N ASP A 111 19.85 -19.89 38.00
CA ASP A 111 21.02 -19.09 38.35
C ASP A 111 21.18 -19.11 39.87
N ALA A 112 22.42 -19.21 40.36
CA ALA A 112 22.72 -19.26 41.79
C ALA A 112 22.00 -18.12 42.55
N LYS A 113 21.60 -18.39 43.80
CA LYS A 113 20.90 -17.41 44.66
C LYS A 113 21.69 -16.10 44.69
N GLY A 114 21.16 -15.05 44.07
CA GLY A 114 21.79 -13.72 43.96
C GLY A 114 22.48 -13.38 42.64
N ALA A 115 22.46 -14.26 41.64
CA ALA A 115 22.99 -13.96 40.31
C ALA A 115 22.13 -12.94 39.54
N PRO A 116 22.72 -12.05 38.70
CA PRO A 116 21.97 -11.06 37.94
C PRO A 116 21.04 -11.73 36.92
N ARG A 117 19.72 -11.60 37.14
CA ARG A 117 18.68 -12.19 36.27
C ARG A 117 17.72 -11.17 35.65
N HIS A 118 17.84 -9.91 36.05
CA HIS A 118 17.00 -8.79 35.61
C HIS A 118 17.82 -7.85 34.71
N PRO A 119 17.16 -6.93 33.99
CA PRO A 119 17.82 -6.08 33.01
C PRO A 119 18.72 -5.01 33.63
N VAL A 120 19.66 -4.53 32.81
CA VAL A 120 20.45 -3.32 33.03
C VAL A 120 19.98 -2.28 32.01
N VAL A 121 19.43 -1.17 32.49
CA VAL A 121 18.96 -0.06 31.68
C VAL A 121 19.95 1.10 31.81
N GLY A 122 20.53 1.53 30.69
CA GLY A 122 21.49 2.63 30.62
C GLY A 122 20.86 4.02 30.81
N ASP A 123 21.68 5.05 30.69
CA ASP A 123 21.26 6.42 30.93
C ASP A 123 20.34 6.97 29.83
N ARG A 124 19.46 7.91 30.17
CA ARG A 124 18.56 8.62 29.22
C ARG A 124 17.66 7.68 28.40
N VAL A 125 17.35 6.50 28.93
CA VAL A 125 16.44 5.55 28.29
C VAL A 125 14.98 5.91 28.57
N THR A 126 14.13 5.80 27.56
CA THR A 126 12.67 5.89 27.73
C THR A 126 12.03 4.53 27.47
N VAL A 127 11.21 4.05 28.39
CA VAL A 127 10.49 2.77 28.27
C VAL A 127 8.99 3.03 28.25
N GLY A 128 8.39 2.84 27.09
CA GLY A 128 6.98 3.09 26.79
C GLY A 128 6.01 2.21 27.58
N VAL A 129 4.74 2.61 27.59
CA VAL A 129 3.65 1.93 28.32
C VAL A 129 3.61 0.43 28.04
N GLY A 130 3.49 -0.38 29.09
CA GLY A 130 3.28 -1.82 28.97
C GLY A 130 4.46 -2.62 28.40
N ALA A 131 5.62 -2.00 28.18
CA ALA A 131 6.80 -2.70 27.70
C ALA A 131 7.37 -3.65 28.78
N SER A 132 7.86 -4.81 28.35
CA SER A 132 8.45 -5.83 29.23
C SER A 132 9.89 -6.13 28.78
N ILE A 133 10.86 -5.87 29.66
CA ILE A 133 12.27 -6.18 29.44
C ILE A 133 12.62 -7.33 30.38
N LEU A 134 12.90 -8.51 29.83
CA LEU A 134 12.96 -9.74 30.60
C LEU A 134 14.30 -10.45 30.48
N GLY A 135 14.88 -10.80 31.63
CA GLY A 135 16.15 -11.51 31.73
C GLY A 135 17.34 -10.56 31.86
N ARG A 136 18.54 -11.13 31.79
CA ARG A 136 19.81 -10.39 31.85
C ARG A 136 20.10 -9.68 30.52
N VAL A 137 19.27 -8.70 30.22
CA VAL A 137 19.32 -7.88 29.01
C VAL A 137 19.96 -6.52 29.33
N HIS A 138 20.84 -6.03 28.47
CA HIS A 138 21.42 -4.69 28.55
C HIS A 138 20.73 -3.77 27.55
N VAL A 139 20.18 -2.67 28.03
CA VAL A 139 19.66 -1.58 27.20
C VAL A 139 20.65 -0.44 27.26
N GLY A 140 21.31 -0.14 26.14
CA GLY A 140 22.27 0.94 26.03
C GLY A 140 21.65 2.31 26.28
N GLY A 141 22.48 3.29 26.63
CA GLY A 141 22.02 4.66 26.87
C GLY A 141 21.38 5.30 25.64
N ASP A 142 20.54 6.31 25.83
CA ASP A 142 19.80 7.02 24.78
C ASP A 142 18.82 6.15 23.96
N ALA A 143 18.61 4.89 24.35
CA ALA A 143 17.66 4.00 23.69
C ALA A 143 16.22 4.36 24.05
N SER A 144 15.28 4.04 23.16
CA SER A 144 13.84 4.16 23.43
C SER A 144 13.13 2.84 23.16
N ILE A 145 12.45 2.29 24.17
CA ILE A 145 11.63 1.10 24.04
C ILE A 145 10.19 1.53 23.83
N GLY A 146 9.60 1.13 22.70
CA GLY A 146 8.23 1.45 22.34
C GLY A 146 7.19 0.79 23.24
N ALA A 147 5.97 1.33 23.21
CA ALA A 147 4.83 0.77 23.95
C ALA A 147 4.60 -0.70 23.61
N HIS A 148 4.29 -1.52 24.62
CA HIS A 148 4.01 -2.96 24.53
C HIS A 148 5.14 -3.82 23.92
N ALA A 149 6.36 -3.30 23.81
CA ALA A 149 7.48 -4.07 23.30
C ALA A 149 7.93 -5.13 24.31
N LEU A 150 8.18 -6.35 23.83
CA LEU A 150 8.82 -7.42 24.60
C LEU A 150 10.30 -7.49 24.23
N VAL A 151 11.18 -7.05 25.14
CA VAL A 151 12.62 -6.99 24.93
C VAL A 151 13.30 -8.18 25.62
N LEU A 152 13.94 -8.98 24.78
CA LEU A 152 14.42 -10.32 25.09
C LEU A 152 15.92 -10.51 24.79
N ALA A 153 16.55 -9.49 24.22
CA ALA A 153 17.95 -9.46 23.81
C ALA A 153 18.50 -8.05 24.05
N ASP A 154 19.82 -7.94 24.08
CA ASP A 154 20.51 -6.66 24.30
C ASP A 154 20.13 -5.63 23.23
N VAL A 155 20.00 -4.38 23.66
CA VAL A 155 19.63 -3.21 22.84
C VAL A 155 20.81 -2.26 22.83
N HIS A 156 21.34 -1.95 21.65
CA HIS A 156 22.45 -1.00 21.51
C HIS A 156 22.04 0.43 21.89
N ALA A 157 23.02 1.24 22.31
CA ALA A 157 22.79 2.64 22.64
C ALA A 157 22.20 3.43 21.45
N GLY A 158 21.30 4.37 21.72
CA GLY A 158 20.59 5.17 20.70
C GLY A 158 19.54 4.40 19.87
N THR A 159 19.36 3.09 20.11
CA THR A 159 18.40 2.27 19.37
C THR A 159 16.97 2.57 19.77
N ARG A 160 16.06 2.58 18.79
CA ARG A 160 14.61 2.60 19.03
C ARG A 160 14.02 1.21 18.79
N VAL A 161 13.45 0.60 19.82
CA VAL A 161 12.76 -0.69 19.72
C VAL A 161 11.28 -0.45 19.51
N HIS A 162 10.72 -1.02 18.45
CA HIS A 162 9.29 -0.94 18.15
C HIS A 162 8.62 -2.29 18.45
N ALA A 163 7.44 -2.27 19.07
CA ALA A 163 6.61 -3.47 19.13
C ALA A 163 6.13 -3.84 17.72
N PRO A 164 6.03 -5.13 17.37
CA PRO A 164 5.40 -5.53 16.11
C PRO A 164 4.00 -4.93 16.07
N VAL A 165 3.74 -4.10 15.04
CA VAL A 165 2.39 -3.66 14.72
C VAL A 165 1.57 -4.93 14.50
N ALA A 166 0.46 -5.09 15.22
CA ALA A 166 -0.44 -6.20 14.96
C ALA A 166 -0.69 -6.27 13.44
N PRO A 167 -0.73 -7.47 12.82
CA PRO A 167 -1.07 -7.55 11.41
C PRO A 167 -2.41 -6.85 11.23
N THR A 168 -2.45 -5.86 10.35
CA THR A 168 -3.70 -5.26 9.91
C THR A 168 -4.55 -6.40 9.36
N VAL A 169 -5.53 -6.88 10.13
CA VAL A 169 -6.53 -7.81 9.61
C VAL A 169 -7.35 -7.01 8.61
N ILE A 170 -6.96 -7.07 7.34
CA ILE A 170 -7.78 -6.58 6.24
C ILE A 170 -8.95 -7.56 6.15
N ARG A 171 -10.02 -7.27 6.90
CA ARG A 171 -11.33 -7.88 6.65
C ARG A 171 -11.70 -7.47 5.21
N ARG A 172 -11.50 -8.35 4.23
CA ARG A 172 -12.21 -8.20 2.96
C ARG A 172 -13.68 -8.21 3.33
N GLU A 173 -14.39 -7.12 3.07
CA GLU A 173 -15.84 -7.14 3.21
C GLU A 173 -16.37 -8.35 2.41
N PRO A 174 -17.28 -9.15 2.98
CA PRO A 174 -17.83 -10.27 2.24
C PRO A 174 -18.43 -9.74 0.94
N VAL A 175 -17.93 -10.25 -0.19
CA VAL A 175 -18.50 -9.97 -1.50
C VAL A 175 -19.97 -10.36 -1.44
N PRO A 176 -20.92 -9.45 -1.73
CA PRO A 176 -22.34 -9.78 -1.70
C PRO A 176 -22.60 -10.99 -2.58
N GLY A 177 -23.27 -12.02 -2.05
CA GLY A 177 -23.60 -13.21 -2.85
C GLY A 177 -24.51 -12.91 -4.05
N ILE A 178 -25.20 -11.76 -4.03
CA ILE A 178 -26.02 -11.23 -5.12
C ILE A 178 -25.69 -9.76 -5.31
N HIS A 179 -25.29 -9.41 -6.53
CA HIS A 179 -24.94 -8.06 -6.96
C HIS A 179 -26.17 -7.35 -7.57
N PRO A 180 -26.39 -6.04 -7.31
CA PRO A 180 -27.57 -5.32 -7.81
C PRO A 180 -27.61 -5.18 -9.34
N ASN A 181 -26.46 -5.14 -9.99
CA ASN A 181 -26.31 -5.12 -11.45
C ASN A 181 -24.87 -5.48 -11.85
N VAL A 182 -24.63 -5.62 -13.15
CA VAL A 182 -23.31 -5.97 -13.71
C VAL A 182 -22.23 -4.94 -13.37
N LEU A 183 -22.58 -3.65 -13.21
CA LEU A 183 -21.60 -2.59 -12.91
C LEU A 183 -20.99 -2.72 -11.52
N SER A 184 -21.69 -3.38 -10.60
CA SER A 184 -21.17 -3.68 -9.26
C SER A 184 -20.17 -4.85 -9.25
N LEU A 185 -20.01 -5.57 -10.37
CA LEU A 185 -18.97 -6.59 -10.57
C LEU A 185 -17.66 -5.99 -11.12
N ILE A 186 -17.65 -4.69 -11.46
CA ILE A 186 -16.46 -4.00 -11.97
C ILE A 186 -15.49 -3.74 -10.82
N GLY A 187 -14.24 -4.17 -11.00
CA GLY A 187 -13.19 -4.09 -9.99
C GLY A 187 -13.07 -5.35 -9.14
N ALA A 188 -12.37 -5.24 -8.00
CA ALA A 188 -12.03 -6.37 -7.13
C ALA A 188 -11.41 -7.56 -7.90
N THR A 189 -10.65 -7.26 -8.96
CA THR A 189 -10.06 -8.27 -9.83
C THR A 189 -8.99 -9.06 -9.08
N PRO A 190 -8.78 -10.35 -9.35
CA PRO A 190 -7.78 -11.13 -8.66
C PRO A 190 -6.36 -10.75 -9.09
N ALA A 191 -5.41 -10.97 -8.17
CA ALA A 191 -3.99 -11.03 -8.47
C ALA A 191 -3.52 -12.50 -8.42
N VAL A 192 -2.61 -12.89 -9.30
CA VAL A 192 -2.10 -14.27 -9.39
C VAL A 192 -0.58 -14.29 -9.50
N SER A 193 0.07 -15.19 -8.76
CA SER A 193 1.52 -15.43 -8.87
C SER A 193 1.85 -16.10 -10.20
N LEU A 194 2.87 -15.61 -10.89
CA LEU A 194 3.34 -16.16 -12.16
C LEU A 194 4.58 -17.05 -11.95
N SER A 195 4.39 -18.14 -11.21
CA SER A 195 5.50 -18.97 -10.72
C SER A 195 6.23 -19.74 -11.82
N ARG A 196 5.53 -20.19 -12.87
CA ARG A 196 6.13 -20.96 -13.98
C ARG A 196 6.70 -20.03 -15.05
N PHE A 197 6.03 -18.93 -15.33
CA PHE A 197 6.52 -17.88 -16.21
C PHE A 197 7.76 -17.24 -15.59
N GLY A 198 7.74 -16.89 -14.30
CA GLY A 198 8.87 -16.29 -13.60
C GLY A 198 9.93 -17.28 -13.11
N ALA A 199 9.87 -18.56 -13.47
CA ALA A 199 10.81 -19.57 -12.99
C ALA A 199 12.26 -19.19 -13.32
N GLY A 200 13.12 -19.17 -12.30
CA GLY A 200 14.54 -18.79 -12.42
C GLY A 200 14.82 -17.28 -12.37
N LEU A 201 13.79 -16.43 -12.28
CA LEU A 201 13.99 -15.00 -12.08
C LEU A 201 14.30 -14.69 -10.60
N PRO A 202 15.24 -13.76 -10.32
CA PRO A 202 15.53 -13.30 -8.97
C PRO A 202 14.34 -12.64 -8.25
N ALA A 203 13.46 -11.95 -8.98
CA ALA A 203 12.27 -11.28 -8.44
C ALA A 203 11.00 -12.10 -8.63
N ARG A 204 10.02 -11.93 -7.72
CA ARG A 204 8.69 -12.54 -7.82
C ARG A 204 7.81 -11.74 -8.78
N LEU A 205 7.07 -12.43 -9.65
CA LEU A 205 6.10 -11.81 -10.57
C LEU A 205 4.66 -12.12 -10.14
N VAL A 206 3.82 -11.08 -10.05
CA VAL A 206 2.39 -11.19 -9.79
C VAL A 206 1.62 -10.42 -10.85
N ALA A 207 0.62 -11.05 -11.47
CA ALA A 207 -0.26 -10.41 -12.43
C ALA A 207 -1.56 -9.92 -11.79
N LYS A 208 -1.93 -8.67 -12.04
CA LYS A 208 -3.28 -8.14 -11.76
C LYS A 208 -4.16 -8.38 -12.98
N LEU A 209 -5.19 -9.22 -12.83
CA LEU A 209 -5.98 -9.76 -13.95
C LEU A 209 -7.21 -8.91 -14.27
N GLU A 210 -7.05 -7.88 -15.09
CA GLU A 210 -8.17 -7.01 -15.46
C GLU A 210 -9.16 -7.65 -16.46
N SER A 211 -8.84 -8.84 -16.98
CA SER A 211 -9.77 -9.69 -17.72
C SER A 211 -10.94 -10.21 -16.90
N ALA A 212 -10.85 -10.16 -15.56
CA ALA A 212 -11.92 -10.59 -14.65
C ALA A 212 -13.04 -9.55 -14.48
N ASN A 213 -12.89 -8.33 -15.01
CA ASN A 213 -14.02 -7.41 -15.11
C ASN A 213 -15.08 -7.99 -16.07
N PRO A 214 -16.38 -7.70 -15.90
CA PRO A 214 -17.47 -8.32 -16.67
C PRO A 214 -17.40 -8.08 -18.19
N GLY A 215 -16.95 -6.90 -18.60
CA GLY A 215 -16.62 -6.53 -19.97
C GLY A 215 -15.18 -6.89 -20.35
N GLY A 216 -14.52 -7.80 -19.62
CA GLY A 216 -13.28 -8.48 -20.00
C GLY A 216 -12.01 -7.62 -20.06
N SER A 217 -12.03 -6.41 -19.51
CA SER A 217 -10.86 -5.52 -19.52
C SER A 217 -10.86 -4.44 -18.45
N VAL A 218 -9.70 -3.82 -18.26
CA VAL A 218 -9.47 -2.66 -17.37
C VAL A 218 -10.36 -1.46 -17.72
N LYS A 219 -10.86 -1.38 -18.95
CA LYS A 219 -11.62 -0.23 -19.44
C LYS A 219 -13.03 -0.15 -18.85
N ASP A 220 -13.55 -1.23 -18.30
CA ASP A 220 -14.82 -1.25 -17.59
C ASP A 220 -14.81 -0.27 -16.42
N ARG A 221 -13.68 -0.20 -15.70
CA ARG A 221 -13.48 0.73 -14.58
C ARG A 221 -13.68 2.18 -15.00
N ILE A 222 -13.01 2.58 -16.08
CA ILE A 222 -13.02 3.98 -16.54
C ILE A 222 -14.34 4.30 -17.24
N ALA A 223 -14.93 3.36 -17.96
CA ALA A 223 -16.23 3.54 -18.57
C ALA A 223 -17.29 3.82 -17.50
N ARG A 224 -17.32 3.02 -16.43
CA ARG A 224 -18.22 3.28 -15.29
C ARG A 224 -17.93 4.65 -14.65
N ALA A 225 -16.66 4.90 -14.32
CA ALA A 225 -16.28 6.12 -13.58
C ALA A 225 -16.56 7.41 -14.34
N MET A 226 -16.29 7.46 -15.65
CA MET A 226 -16.56 8.65 -16.46
C MET A 226 -18.06 8.93 -16.60
N ILE A 227 -18.88 7.88 -16.70
CA ILE A 227 -20.34 8.01 -16.76
C ILE A 227 -20.90 8.45 -15.40
N GLU A 228 -20.49 7.81 -14.30
CA GLU A 228 -20.93 8.20 -12.95
C GLU A 228 -20.51 9.63 -12.61
N ALA A 229 -19.29 10.05 -12.95
CA ALA A 229 -18.85 11.43 -12.76
C ALA A 229 -19.68 12.44 -13.57
N ALA A 230 -20.13 12.08 -14.77
CA ALA A 230 -20.99 12.92 -15.60
C ALA A 230 -22.42 12.99 -15.05
N GLU A 231 -22.94 11.89 -14.51
CA GLU A 231 -24.23 11.85 -13.81
C GLU A 231 -24.20 12.74 -12.56
N ASP A 232 -23.18 12.56 -11.70
CA ASP A 232 -23.00 13.32 -10.46
C ASP A 232 -22.81 14.83 -10.74
N GLY A 233 -22.12 15.16 -11.83
CA GLY A 233 -21.93 16.54 -12.29
C GLY A 233 -23.14 17.14 -13.02
N GLY A 234 -24.20 16.36 -13.25
CA GLY A 234 -25.40 16.80 -13.98
C GLY A 234 -25.19 17.01 -15.50
N LEU A 235 -24.05 16.57 -16.04
CA LEU A 235 -23.69 16.63 -17.46
C LEU A 235 -24.40 15.55 -18.29
N LEU A 236 -24.76 14.43 -17.65
CA LEU A 236 -25.49 13.33 -18.27
C LEU A 236 -26.79 13.08 -17.52
N ARG A 237 -27.91 13.07 -18.24
CA ARG A 237 -29.26 12.84 -17.69
C ARG A 237 -29.85 11.54 -18.22
N PRO A 238 -30.71 10.82 -17.46
CA PRO A 238 -31.34 9.58 -17.93
C PRO A 238 -31.93 9.70 -19.34
N GLY A 239 -31.65 8.72 -20.21
CA GLY A 239 -32.10 8.71 -21.62
C GLY A 239 -31.26 9.57 -22.59
N SER A 240 -30.23 10.27 -22.11
CA SER A 240 -29.28 10.99 -22.96
C SER A 240 -28.47 10.05 -23.86
N CYS A 241 -27.78 10.63 -24.85
CA CYS A 241 -26.87 9.90 -25.71
C CYS A 241 -25.41 10.18 -25.31
N ILE A 242 -24.61 9.12 -25.32
CA ILE A 242 -23.17 9.14 -25.17
C ILE A 242 -22.56 8.96 -26.55
N VAL A 243 -21.52 9.73 -26.89
CA VAL A 243 -20.73 9.54 -28.10
C VAL A 243 -19.25 9.42 -27.74
N GLU A 244 -18.54 8.45 -28.30
CA GLU A 244 -17.09 8.31 -28.07
C GLU A 244 -16.40 7.74 -29.33
N PRO A 245 -15.26 8.32 -29.75
CA PRO A 245 -14.46 7.79 -30.85
C PRO A 245 -13.60 6.61 -30.39
N THR A 246 -14.14 5.40 -30.45
CA THR A 246 -13.42 4.19 -30.02
C THR A 246 -13.99 2.91 -30.63
N SER A 247 -13.10 1.98 -30.99
CA SER A 247 -13.42 0.60 -31.37
C SER A 247 -12.81 -0.46 -30.45
N GLY A 248 -12.04 -0.03 -29.44
CA GLY A 248 -11.32 -0.90 -28.53
C GLY A 248 -12.10 -1.20 -27.25
N ASN A 249 -11.35 -1.62 -26.22
CA ASN A 249 -11.89 -1.99 -24.92
C ASN A 249 -12.72 -0.88 -24.24
N THR A 250 -12.41 0.40 -24.47
CA THR A 250 -13.21 1.52 -23.94
C THR A 250 -14.63 1.53 -24.53
N GLY A 251 -14.76 1.21 -25.82
CA GLY A 251 -16.08 1.11 -26.46
C GLY A 251 -16.91 -0.02 -25.86
N ILE A 252 -16.28 -1.17 -25.57
CA ILE A 252 -16.95 -2.32 -24.95
C ILE A 252 -17.42 -1.98 -23.54
N GLY A 253 -16.55 -1.37 -22.73
CA GLY A 253 -16.90 -0.92 -21.38
C GLY A 253 -18.05 0.10 -21.39
N LEU A 254 -18.00 1.09 -22.29
CA LEU A 254 -19.06 2.08 -22.44
C LEU A 254 -20.37 1.45 -22.91
N ALA A 255 -20.32 0.50 -23.84
CA ALA A 255 -21.52 -0.18 -24.34
C ALA A 255 -22.21 -0.99 -23.22
N MET A 256 -21.45 -1.71 -22.42
CA MET A 256 -21.98 -2.42 -21.25
C MET A 256 -22.58 -1.45 -20.22
N VAL A 257 -21.88 -0.34 -19.91
CA VAL A 257 -22.36 0.66 -18.94
C VAL A 257 -23.63 1.36 -19.43
N ALA A 258 -23.65 1.77 -20.70
CA ALA A 258 -24.80 2.42 -21.34
C ALA A 258 -26.01 1.49 -21.36
N ALA A 259 -25.84 0.24 -21.75
CA ALA A 259 -26.90 -0.77 -21.72
C ALA A 259 -27.46 -0.98 -20.31
N SER A 260 -26.60 -1.08 -19.29
CA SER A 260 -27.02 -1.29 -17.90
C SER A 260 -27.70 -0.07 -17.27
N LYS A 261 -27.37 1.15 -17.71
CA LYS A 261 -27.93 2.41 -17.17
C LYS A 261 -29.05 3.01 -18.05
N GLY A 262 -29.33 2.43 -19.22
CA GLY A 262 -30.37 2.89 -20.12
C GLY A 262 -29.99 4.14 -20.94
N TYR A 263 -28.71 4.30 -21.27
CA TYR A 263 -28.24 5.36 -22.17
C TYR A 263 -28.19 4.87 -23.61
N ARG A 264 -28.42 5.79 -24.56
CA ARG A 264 -28.03 5.56 -25.95
C ARG A 264 -26.53 5.73 -26.07
N LEU A 265 -25.88 4.88 -26.87
CA LEU A 265 -24.46 4.97 -27.14
C LEU A 265 -24.22 4.94 -28.65
N THR A 266 -23.50 5.95 -29.13
CA THR A 266 -23.00 6.02 -30.50
C THR A 266 -21.48 5.96 -30.47
N LEU A 267 -20.90 5.00 -31.19
CA LEU A 267 -19.45 4.85 -31.31
C LEU A 267 -19.02 5.16 -32.74
N THR A 268 -18.13 6.14 -32.89
CA THR A 268 -17.49 6.44 -34.17
C THR A 268 -16.20 5.64 -34.29
N MET A 269 -15.99 4.99 -35.45
CA MET A 269 -14.77 4.23 -35.70
C MET A 269 -14.46 4.11 -37.19
N PRO A 270 -13.21 3.82 -37.58
CA PRO A 270 -12.89 3.54 -38.98
C PRO A 270 -13.55 2.24 -39.46
N GLU A 271 -13.97 2.19 -40.73
CA GLU A 271 -14.54 0.97 -41.35
C GLU A 271 -13.57 -0.24 -41.37
N SER A 272 -12.26 0.02 -41.23
CA SER A 272 -11.20 -1.00 -41.16
C SER A 272 -11.20 -1.84 -39.88
N MET A 273 -12.04 -1.50 -38.89
CA MET A 273 -12.18 -2.28 -37.66
C MET A 273 -12.76 -3.68 -37.92
N SER A 274 -12.41 -4.65 -37.07
CA SER A 274 -12.82 -6.05 -37.30
C SER A 274 -14.33 -6.24 -37.16
N ALA A 275 -14.88 -7.21 -37.90
CA ALA A 275 -16.29 -7.53 -37.85
C ALA A 275 -16.73 -8.03 -36.46
N GLU A 276 -15.88 -8.80 -35.79
CA GLU A 276 -16.13 -9.34 -34.45
C GLU A 276 -16.28 -8.22 -33.42
N ARG A 277 -15.44 -7.18 -33.50
CA ARG A 277 -15.54 -6.01 -32.60
C ARG A 277 -16.83 -5.24 -32.82
N ARG A 278 -17.21 -5.01 -34.09
CA ARG A 278 -18.49 -4.35 -34.41
C ARG A 278 -19.68 -5.18 -33.91
N ALA A 279 -19.65 -6.49 -34.14
CA ALA A 279 -20.70 -7.39 -33.68
C ALA A 279 -20.85 -7.38 -32.16
N LEU A 280 -19.74 -7.39 -31.41
CA LEU A 280 -19.76 -7.32 -29.95
C LEU A 280 -20.36 -6.01 -29.44
N LEU A 281 -19.98 -4.86 -30.02
CA LEU A 281 -20.51 -3.56 -29.62
C LEU A 281 -22.00 -3.43 -29.95
N ALA A 282 -22.41 -3.89 -31.14
CA ALA A 282 -23.81 -3.92 -31.55
C ALA A 282 -24.66 -4.86 -30.68
N ALA A 283 -24.10 -5.96 -30.18
CA ALA A 283 -24.79 -6.88 -29.27
C ALA A 283 -25.14 -6.23 -27.91
N TYR A 284 -24.38 -5.21 -27.48
CA TYR A 284 -24.73 -4.37 -26.33
C TYR A 284 -25.70 -3.23 -26.68
N GLY A 285 -26.14 -3.12 -27.94
CA GLY A 285 -27.05 -2.08 -28.41
C GLY A 285 -26.38 -0.75 -28.78
N ALA A 286 -25.05 -0.73 -28.95
CA ALA A 286 -24.36 0.48 -29.41
C ALA A 286 -24.63 0.73 -30.91
N GLU A 287 -24.94 1.97 -31.25
CA GLU A 287 -24.99 2.45 -32.63
C GLU A 287 -23.57 2.70 -33.14
N LEU A 288 -23.25 2.20 -34.33
CA LEU A 288 -21.90 2.30 -34.89
C LEU A 288 -21.91 3.21 -36.11
N ILE A 289 -21.16 4.31 -36.05
CA ILE A 289 -20.93 5.21 -37.18
C ILE A 289 -19.55 4.93 -37.73
N LEU A 290 -19.52 4.37 -38.95
CA LEU A 290 -18.28 4.05 -39.64
C LEU A 290 -17.78 5.28 -40.40
N THR A 291 -16.51 5.61 -40.19
CA THR A 291 -15.79 6.68 -40.89
C THR A 291 -14.82 6.08 -41.92
N PRO A 292 -14.46 6.84 -42.98
CA PRO A 292 -13.56 6.34 -44.02
C PRO A 292 -12.23 5.83 -43.46
N ALA A 293 -11.79 4.65 -43.89
CA ALA A 293 -10.56 4.03 -43.38
C ALA A 293 -9.32 4.93 -43.55
N ALA A 294 -9.27 5.70 -44.64
CA ALA A 294 -8.17 6.60 -44.98
C ALA A 294 -7.94 7.73 -43.95
N LEU A 295 -8.99 8.13 -43.21
CA LEU A 295 -8.90 9.17 -42.18
C LEU A 295 -8.48 8.61 -40.82
N GLY A 296 -8.51 7.28 -40.66
CA GLY A 296 -8.17 6.59 -39.42
C GLY A 296 -8.91 7.15 -38.20
N MET A 297 -8.27 7.07 -37.03
CA MET A 297 -8.88 7.57 -35.78
C MET A 297 -9.12 9.07 -35.77
N LYS A 298 -8.36 9.87 -36.55
CA LYS A 298 -8.60 11.32 -36.64
C LYS A 298 -9.97 11.61 -37.24
N GLY A 299 -10.39 10.85 -38.26
CA GLY A 299 -11.74 10.95 -38.82
C GLY A 299 -12.83 10.57 -37.82
N ALA A 300 -12.64 9.48 -37.07
CA ALA A 300 -13.57 9.07 -36.03
C ALA A 300 -13.72 10.13 -34.91
N ILE A 301 -12.62 10.74 -34.46
CA ILE A 301 -12.64 11.82 -33.47
C ILE A 301 -13.42 13.03 -33.99
N ALA A 302 -13.09 13.50 -35.19
CA ALA A 302 -13.78 14.65 -35.78
C ALA A 302 -15.29 14.41 -35.92
N GLU A 303 -15.71 13.19 -36.29
CA GLU A 303 -17.13 12.84 -36.38
C GLU A 303 -17.81 12.78 -35.01
N ALA A 304 -17.14 12.24 -33.98
CA ALA A 304 -17.69 12.23 -32.62
C ALA A 304 -17.85 13.65 -32.06
N GLU A 305 -16.86 14.52 -32.28
CA GLU A 305 -16.91 15.93 -31.90
C GLU A 305 -18.04 16.67 -32.61
N ARG A 306 -18.23 16.42 -33.91
CA ARG A 306 -19.32 16.99 -34.71
C ARG A 306 -20.69 16.59 -34.15
N LEU A 307 -20.89 15.30 -33.87
CA LEU A 307 -22.14 14.77 -33.29
C LEU A 307 -22.40 15.29 -31.88
N ALA A 308 -21.36 15.37 -31.05
CA ALA A 308 -21.45 15.95 -29.71
C ALA A 308 -21.89 17.42 -29.77
N ALA A 309 -21.30 18.21 -30.68
CA ALA A 309 -21.64 19.61 -30.86
C ALA A 309 -23.04 19.83 -31.45
N GLU A 310 -23.43 19.02 -32.45
CA GLU A 310 -24.72 19.13 -33.12
C GLU A 310 -25.89 18.77 -32.19
N HIS A 311 -25.75 17.69 -31.42
CA HIS A 311 -26.85 17.14 -30.64
C HIS A 311 -26.75 17.40 -29.13
N GLY A 312 -25.66 18.04 -28.67
CA GLY A 312 -25.39 18.22 -27.24
C GLY A 312 -25.17 16.89 -26.51
N TRP A 313 -24.65 15.88 -27.20
CA TRP A 313 -24.37 14.57 -26.61
C TRP A 313 -23.14 14.61 -25.71
N PHE A 314 -23.12 13.75 -24.69
CA PHE A 314 -21.99 13.67 -23.78
C PHE A 314 -20.86 12.85 -24.40
N MET A 315 -19.64 13.40 -24.40
CA MET A 315 -18.44 12.69 -24.82
C MET A 315 -17.51 12.46 -23.62
N PRO A 316 -17.27 11.19 -23.20
CA PRO A 316 -16.44 10.87 -22.05
C PRO A 316 -14.99 11.36 -22.14
N GLN A 317 -14.37 11.37 -23.32
CA GLN A 317 -13.00 11.86 -23.55
C GLN A 317 -11.94 11.14 -22.68
N GLN A 318 -11.75 9.84 -22.90
CA GLN A 318 -10.90 8.99 -22.05
C GLN A 318 -9.45 9.47 -21.83
N PHE A 319 -8.89 10.31 -22.71
CA PHE A 319 -7.52 10.83 -22.62
C PHE A 319 -7.38 12.11 -21.79
N ALA A 320 -8.48 12.81 -21.49
CA ALA A 320 -8.50 14.07 -20.75
C ALA A 320 -9.35 14.02 -19.46
N ASN A 321 -10.27 13.05 -19.36
CA ASN A 321 -11.21 12.98 -18.25
C ASN A 321 -10.55 12.55 -16.92
N PRO A 322 -10.57 13.38 -15.87
CA PRO A 322 -9.92 13.08 -14.59
C PRO A 322 -10.54 11.88 -13.84
N ALA A 323 -11.76 11.47 -14.17
CA ALA A 323 -12.37 10.27 -13.60
C ALA A 323 -11.62 8.98 -13.99
N ASN A 324 -10.87 8.99 -15.10
CA ASN A 324 -10.05 7.87 -15.55
C ASN A 324 -8.88 7.58 -14.58
N PRO A 325 -7.94 8.49 -14.29
CA PRO A 325 -6.91 8.23 -13.29
C PRO A 325 -7.49 8.10 -11.86
N ASP A 326 -8.53 8.84 -11.51
CA ASP A 326 -9.14 8.80 -10.18
C ASP A 326 -9.69 7.41 -9.81
N ILE A 327 -10.39 6.72 -10.72
CA ILE A 327 -10.92 5.39 -10.41
C ILE A 327 -9.81 4.38 -10.12
N HIS A 328 -8.65 4.52 -10.78
CA HIS A 328 -7.50 3.66 -10.52
C HIS A 328 -6.84 3.93 -9.18
N LEU A 329 -6.80 5.20 -8.75
CA LEU A 329 -6.36 5.57 -7.40
C LEU A 329 -7.29 5.00 -6.32
N ARG A 330 -8.61 5.15 -6.51
CA ARG A 330 -9.62 4.70 -5.54
C ARG A 330 -9.81 3.19 -5.50
N THR A 331 -9.59 2.47 -6.60
CA THR A 331 -9.87 1.03 -6.67
C THR A 331 -8.62 0.22 -6.98
N THR A 332 -8.12 0.25 -8.22
CA THR A 332 -7.01 -0.61 -8.68
C THR A 332 -5.79 -0.55 -7.76
N ALA A 333 -5.42 0.65 -7.29
CA ALA A 333 -4.29 0.84 -6.39
C ALA A 333 -4.51 0.22 -5.00
N GLN A 334 -5.71 0.42 -4.44
CA GLN A 334 -6.09 -0.15 -3.15
C GLN A 334 -6.12 -1.68 -3.22
N GLU A 335 -6.67 -2.24 -4.30
CA GLU A 335 -6.70 -3.68 -4.51
C GLU A 335 -5.28 -4.24 -4.59
N ILE A 336 -4.38 -3.65 -5.40
CA ILE A 336 -2.98 -4.07 -5.49
C ILE A 336 -2.29 -3.99 -4.12
N TRP A 337 -2.50 -2.92 -3.38
CA TRP A 337 -1.91 -2.73 -2.05
C TRP A 337 -2.39 -3.78 -1.05
N GLN A 338 -3.70 -4.06 -1.02
CA GLN A 338 -4.30 -5.05 -0.15
C GLN A 338 -3.86 -6.46 -0.53
N ASP A 339 -3.92 -6.80 -1.82
CA ASP A 339 -3.58 -8.14 -2.34
C ASP A 339 -2.11 -8.49 -2.11
N THR A 340 -1.23 -7.49 -2.06
CA THR A 340 0.21 -7.66 -1.77
C THR A 340 0.57 -7.46 -0.30
N GLY A 341 -0.38 -7.12 0.57
CA GLY A 341 -0.07 -6.76 1.96
C GLY A 341 0.88 -5.56 2.10
N GLY A 342 0.95 -4.69 1.08
CA GLY A 342 1.92 -3.59 1.00
C GLY A 342 3.34 -4.00 0.60
N GLU A 343 3.57 -5.26 0.23
CA GLU A 343 4.89 -5.77 -0.15
C GLU A 343 5.32 -5.39 -1.58
N ILE A 344 4.44 -4.84 -2.42
CA ILE A 344 4.80 -4.42 -3.78
C ILE A 344 6.06 -3.54 -3.77
N ASP A 345 7.01 -3.85 -4.66
CA ASP A 345 8.25 -3.07 -4.82
C ASP A 345 8.35 -2.45 -6.22
N LEU A 346 7.78 -3.10 -7.23
CA LEU A 346 7.73 -2.59 -8.60
C LEU A 346 6.31 -2.72 -9.16
N LEU A 347 5.82 -1.66 -9.79
CA LEU A 347 4.63 -1.67 -10.64
C LEU A 347 5.05 -1.56 -12.10
N VAL A 348 4.57 -2.46 -12.96
CA VAL A 348 4.78 -2.42 -14.41
C VAL A 348 3.44 -2.29 -15.13
N CYS A 349 3.27 -1.21 -15.90
CA CYS A 349 2.01 -0.90 -16.58
C CYS A 349 2.24 -0.34 -17.98
N GLY A 350 1.54 -0.90 -18.96
CA GLY A 350 1.49 -0.35 -20.32
C GLY A 350 0.68 0.94 -20.38
N VAL A 351 1.18 1.92 -21.14
CA VAL A 351 0.56 3.26 -21.20
C VAL A 351 -0.26 3.42 -22.48
N GLY A 352 -1.59 3.36 -22.32
CA GLY A 352 -2.57 3.78 -23.33
C GLY A 352 -3.07 5.19 -23.04
N THR A 353 -4.15 5.31 -22.27
CA THR A 353 -4.65 6.61 -21.79
C THR A 353 -3.79 7.20 -20.67
N GLY A 354 -2.97 6.40 -20.00
CA GLY A 354 -2.17 6.83 -18.84
C GLY A 354 -2.91 6.85 -17.50
N GLY A 355 -4.22 6.60 -17.47
CA GLY A 355 -4.99 6.64 -16.23
C GLY A 355 -4.56 5.59 -15.20
N THR A 356 -4.30 4.34 -15.62
CA THR A 356 -3.91 3.26 -14.71
C THR A 356 -2.59 3.55 -14.00
N ILE A 357 -1.53 3.89 -14.76
CA ILE A 357 -0.22 4.18 -14.17
C ILE A 357 -0.25 5.45 -13.30
N THR A 358 -1.03 6.46 -13.69
CA THR A 358 -1.20 7.71 -12.93
C THR A 358 -1.91 7.46 -11.60
N GLY A 359 -3.08 6.83 -11.63
CA GLY A 359 -3.88 6.60 -10.42
C GLY A 359 -3.17 5.66 -9.43
N VAL A 360 -2.64 4.54 -9.94
CA VAL A 360 -1.91 3.58 -9.09
C VAL A 360 -0.59 4.16 -8.60
N GLY A 361 0.16 4.84 -9.48
CA GLY A 361 1.42 5.47 -9.12
C GLY A 361 1.25 6.53 -8.02
N ARG A 362 0.27 7.43 -8.13
CA ARG A 362 -0.02 8.45 -7.11
C ARG A 362 -0.25 7.85 -5.73
N PHE A 363 -1.13 6.84 -5.67
CA PHE A 363 -1.38 6.12 -4.43
C PHE A 363 -0.11 5.47 -3.86
N LEU A 364 0.70 4.81 -4.69
CA LEU A 364 1.92 4.14 -4.24
C LEU A 364 2.97 5.13 -3.75
N ARG A 365 3.10 6.31 -4.38
CA ARG A 365 4.02 7.36 -3.92
C ARG A 365 3.68 7.86 -2.52
N GLU A 366 2.39 7.98 -2.20
CA GLU A 366 1.95 8.38 -0.86
C GLU A 366 2.19 7.29 0.19
N ARG A 367 2.02 6.01 -0.19
CA ARG A 367 2.06 4.87 0.76
C ARG A 367 3.44 4.27 0.97
N LYS A 368 4.22 4.13 -0.10
CA LYS A 368 5.57 3.53 -0.09
C LYS A 368 6.38 4.22 -1.20
N PRO A 369 6.96 5.42 -0.93
CA PRO A 369 7.67 6.22 -1.93
C PRO A 369 8.79 5.47 -2.68
N GLN A 370 9.33 4.41 -2.07
CA GLN A 370 10.39 3.56 -2.61
C GLN A 370 9.92 2.60 -3.71
N VAL A 371 8.60 2.41 -3.90
CA VAL A 371 8.07 1.60 -4.99
C VAL A 371 8.48 2.22 -6.31
N ARG A 372 9.05 1.40 -7.20
CA ARG A 372 9.38 1.83 -8.56
C ARG A 372 8.17 1.65 -9.47
N VAL A 373 7.80 2.70 -10.18
CA VAL A 373 6.70 2.69 -11.16
C VAL A 373 7.30 2.72 -12.55
N VAL A 374 6.97 1.73 -13.38
CA VAL A 374 7.55 1.56 -14.72
C VAL A 374 6.46 1.62 -15.78
N ALA A 375 6.63 2.55 -16.72
CA ALA A 375 5.82 2.67 -17.90
C ALA A 375 6.31 1.74 -19.00
N VAL A 376 5.39 1.16 -19.78
CA VAL A 376 5.71 0.37 -20.97
C VAL A 376 5.08 1.01 -22.20
N GLU A 377 5.87 1.18 -23.25
CA GLU A 377 5.44 1.72 -24.53
C GLU A 377 6.02 0.94 -25.73
N PRO A 378 5.41 1.03 -26.93
CA PRO A 378 5.95 0.41 -28.13
C PRO A 378 7.28 1.03 -28.54
N ALA A 379 8.27 0.22 -28.91
CA ALA A 379 9.57 0.69 -29.37
C ALA A 379 9.47 1.56 -30.63
N GLU A 380 8.52 1.26 -31.51
CA GLU A 380 8.26 1.92 -32.78
C GLU A 380 7.48 3.24 -32.63
N SER A 381 6.87 3.49 -31.46
CA SER A 381 6.10 4.69 -31.16
C SER A 381 6.40 5.22 -29.75
N ALA A 382 7.68 5.38 -29.45
CA ALA A 382 8.21 5.64 -28.11
C ALA A 382 8.14 7.13 -27.71
N VAL A 383 6.93 7.69 -27.69
CA VAL A 383 6.68 9.11 -27.41
C VAL A 383 7.07 9.49 -25.98
N LEU A 384 6.86 8.61 -25.00
CA LEU A 384 7.23 8.88 -23.59
C LEU A 384 8.76 8.91 -23.42
N SER A 385 9.50 8.23 -24.29
CA SER A 385 10.96 8.31 -24.40
C SER A 385 11.46 9.47 -25.26
N GLY A 386 10.57 10.39 -25.70
CA GLY A 386 10.92 11.54 -26.53
C GLY A 386 11.18 11.25 -28.00
N ARG A 387 10.71 10.09 -28.52
CA ARG A 387 10.80 9.74 -29.94
C ARG A 387 9.52 10.11 -30.70
N ALA A 388 9.61 10.16 -32.02
CA ALA A 388 8.45 10.41 -32.87
C ALA A 388 7.43 9.24 -32.77
N PRO A 389 6.12 9.52 -32.93
CA PRO A 389 5.12 8.48 -33.02
C PRO A 389 5.28 7.66 -34.32
N GLY A 390 4.87 6.40 -34.27
CA GLY A 390 4.97 5.49 -35.41
C GLY A 390 3.92 4.38 -35.38
N PRO A 391 3.66 3.69 -36.50
CA PRO A 391 2.77 2.54 -36.51
C PRO A 391 3.37 1.37 -35.71
N HIS A 392 2.54 0.69 -34.91
CA HIS A 392 2.96 -0.48 -34.13
C HIS A 392 1.82 -1.49 -33.98
N GLY A 393 2.15 -2.74 -33.64
CA GLY A 393 1.16 -3.82 -33.49
C GLY A 393 0.66 -4.07 -32.06
N ILE A 394 1.16 -3.33 -31.06
CA ILE A 394 0.80 -3.51 -29.65
C ILE A 394 -0.50 -2.74 -29.30
N GLN A 395 -1.64 -3.34 -29.59
CA GLN A 395 -2.95 -2.72 -29.35
C GLN A 395 -3.19 -2.44 -27.86
N GLY A 396 -3.72 -1.24 -27.56
CA GLY A 396 -4.12 -0.81 -26.22
C GLY A 396 -3.13 0.12 -25.50
N ILE A 397 -1.90 0.25 -26.00
CA ILE A 397 -0.86 1.17 -25.50
C ILE A 397 -0.29 2.00 -26.66
N GLY A 398 0.52 3.03 -26.36
CA GLY A 398 1.23 3.80 -27.40
C GLY A 398 0.31 4.68 -28.25
N ALA A 399 -0.44 5.60 -27.64
CA ALA A 399 -1.44 6.42 -28.35
C ALA A 399 -0.86 7.38 -29.43
N GLY A 400 0.46 7.49 -29.55
CA GLY A 400 1.13 8.40 -30.49
C GLY A 400 1.24 9.86 -30.01
N PHE A 401 0.82 10.13 -28.78
CA PHE A 401 0.94 11.41 -28.07
C PHE A 401 0.99 11.14 -26.56
N VAL A 402 1.33 12.16 -25.75
CA VAL A 402 1.26 12.10 -24.29
C VAL A 402 -0.16 12.48 -23.86
N PRO A 403 -0.97 11.57 -23.27
CA PRO A 403 -2.32 11.88 -22.83
C PRO A 403 -2.34 12.94 -21.72
N GLU A 404 -3.37 13.78 -21.68
CA GLU A 404 -3.51 14.83 -20.66
C GLU A 404 -3.66 14.27 -19.24
N VAL A 405 -4.34 13.13 -19.09
CA VAL A 405 -4.48 12.45 -17.79
C VAL A 405 -3.23 11.71 -17.33
N LEU A 406 -2.18 11.61 -18.17
CA LEU A 406 -0.93 10.95 -17.79
C LEU A 406 -0.06 11.90 -16.95
N ASP A 407 0.19 11.53 -15.71
CA ASP A 407 1.18 12.20 -14.87
C ASP A 407 2.58 11.65 -15.18
N THR A 408 3.35 12.38 -15.99
CA THR A 408 4.70 11.94 -16.39
C THR A 408 5.73 11.99 -15.26
N GLY A 409 5.41 12.64 -14.14
CA GLY A 409 6.27 12.67 -12.95
C GLY A 409 6.15 11.42 -12.08
N ILE A 410 5.20 10.51 -12.39
CA ILE A 410 4.88 9.39 -11.49
C ILE A 410 5.76 8.16 -11.69
N TYR A 411 6.29 7.95 -12.90
CA TYR A 411 7.10 6.78 -13.26
C TYR A 411 8.60 7.07 -13.24
N ASP A 412 9.40 6.08 -12.85
CA ASP A 412 10.86 6.17 -12.74
C ASP A 412 11.59 5.71 -14.00
N GLU A 413 10.96 4.85 -14.80
CA GLU A 413 11.56 4.22 -15.98
C GLU A 413 10.48 4.00 -17.04
N VAL A 414 10.87 4.15 -18.31
CA VAL A 414 10.06 3.77 -19.47
C VAL A 414 10.77 2.61 -20.18
N VAL A 415 10.12 1.46 -20.27
CA VAL A 415 10.61 0.30 -21.00
C VAL A 415 9.95 0.25 -22.37
N ARG A 416 10.76 0.22 -23.40
CA ARG A 416 10.33 0.08 -24.79
C ARG A 416 10.30 -1.38 -25.17
N VAL A 417 9.19 -1.82 -25.76
CA VAL A 417 8.97 -3.22 -26.14
C VAL A 417 8.50 -3.25 -27.58
N ASP A 418 9.09 -4.12 -28.40
CA ASP A 418 8.62 -4.35 -29.76
C ASP A 418 7.45 -5.36 -29.78
N VAL A 419 6.75 -5.41 -30.91
CA VAL A 419 5.54 -6.26 -31.03
C VAL A 419 5.84 -7.76 -30.91
N GLU A 420 7.01 -8.24 -31.35
CA GLU A 420 7.34 -9.66 -31.31
C GLU A 420 7.66 -10.11 -29.89
N GLN A 421 8.42 -9.31 -29.15
CA GLN A 421 8.64 -9.49 -27.71
C GLN A 421 7.32 -9.57 -26.94
N ALA A 422 6.39 -8.67 -27.25
CA ALA A 422 5.07 -8.65 -26.64
C ALA A 422 4.27 -9.93 -26.96
N ARG A 423 4.25 -10.36 -28.23
CA ARG A 423 3.56 -11.59 -28.65
C ARG A 423 4.16 -12.85 -28.02
N GLU A 424 5.47 -12.95 -28.01
CA GLU A 424 6.18 -14.09 -27.40
C GLU A 424 5.83 -14.22 -25.91
N ALA A 425 5.89 -13.12 -25.17
CA ALA A 425 5.54 -13.11 -23.74
C ALA A 425 4.08 -13.49 -23.49
N ALA A 426 3.13 -12.97 -24.28
CA ALA A 426 1.72 -13.33 -24.16
C ALA A 426 1.45 -14.81 -24.51
N ARG A 427 2.08 -15.34 -25.56
CA ARG A 427 1.97 -16.78 -25.92
C ARG A 427 2.59 -17.67 -24.85
N ARG A 428 3.74 -17.28 -24.29
CA ARG A 428 4.38 -18.00 -23.19
C ARG A 428 3.52 -17.99 -21.94
N LEU A 429 2.91 -16.85 -21.57
CA LEU A 429 1.97 -16.76 -20.45
C LEU A 429 0.86 -17.81 -20.56
N ALA A 430 0.23 -17.91 -21.74
CA ALA A 430 -0.81 -18.91 -21.99
C ALA A 430 -0.29 -20.35 -21.81
N ARG A 431 0.91 -20.65 -22.33
CA ARG A 431 1.51 -21.99 -22.26
C ARG A 431 2.05 -22.37 -20.88
N THR A 432 2.50 -21.40 -20.09
CA THR A 432 3.13 -21.67 -18.79
C THR A 432 2.17 -21.55 -17.62
N GLU A 433 1.23 -20.62 -17.69
CA GLU A 433 0.31 -20.29 -16.58
C GLU A 433 -1.17 -20.57 -16.90
N GLY A 434 -1.51 -20.92 -18.14
CA GLY A 434 -2.90 -21.09 -18.55
C GLY A 434 -3.71 -19.79 -18.58
N ILE A 435 -3.04 -18.63 -18.61
CA ILE A 435 -3.68 -17.31 -18.64
C ILE A 435 -3.64 -16.77 -20.07
N LEU A 436 -4.82 -16.58 -20.66
CA LEU A 436 -4.96 -16.02 -22.00
C LEU A 436 -5.15 -14.49 -21.92
N ALA A 437 -4.17 -13.73 -22.43
CA ALA A 437 -4.15 -12.26 -22.33
C ALA A 437 -3.80 -11.59 -23.67
N GLY A 438 -4.14 -10.31 -23.81
CA GLY A 438 -3.86 -9.52 -25.01
C GLY A 438 -2.39 -9.15 -25.23
N VAL A 439 -2.09 -8.54 -26.39
CA VAL A 439 -0.71 -8.19 -26.77
C VAL A 439 -0.09 -7.13 -25.84
N SER A 440 -0.87 -6.18 -25.31
CA SER A 440 -0.38 -5.19 -24.35
C SER A 440 -0.01 -5.82 -23.00
N ALA A 441 -0.73 -6.87 -22.57
CA ALA A 441 -0.37 -7.67 -21.40
C ALA A 441 0.99 -8.37 -21.62
N GLY A 442 1.20 -8.90 -22.82
CA GLY A 442 2.49 -9.46 -23.25
C GLY A 442 3.63 -8.43 -23.19
N ALA A 443 3.40 -7.21 -23.68
CA ALA A 443 4.41 -6.15 -23.60
C ALA A 443 4.78 -5.82 -22.14
N ALA A 444 3.77 -5.67 -21.28
CA ALA A 444 3.98 -5.42 -19.85
C ALA A 444 4.73 -6.59 -19.17
N LEU A 445 4.41 -7.83 -19.54
CA LEU A 445 5.10 -9.03 -19.03
C LEU A 445 6.54 -9.13 -19.49
N HIS A 446 6.82 -8.82 -20.76
CA HIS A 446 8.19 -8.78 -21.27
C HIS A 446 9.02 -7.77 -20.44
N ALA A 447 8.53 -6.54 -20.28
CA ALA A 447 9.18 -5.53 -19.45
C ALA A 447 9.37 -5.98 -18.00
N ALA A 448 8.33 -6.55 -17.38
CA ALA A 448 8.39 -7.07 -16.02
C ALA A 448 9.43 -8.18 -15.85
N SER A 449 9.54 -9.10 -16.83
CA SER A 449 10.52 -10.18 -16.80
C SER A 449 11.95 -9.67 -16.94
N THR A 450 12.19 -8.68 -17.81
CA THR A 450 13.49 -8.02 -17.97
C THR A 450 13.91 -7.28 -16.70
N LEU A 451 12.97 -6.62 -16.01
CA LEU A 451 13.23 -5.99 -14.72
C LEU A 451 13.48 -7.01 -13.61
N ALA A 452 12.68 -8.08 -13.56
CA ALA A 452 12.82 -9.13 -12.57
C ALA A 452 14.13 -9.91 -12.69
N ALA A 453 14.73 -9.95 -13.89
CA ALA A 453 16.05 -10.53 -14.14
C ALA A 453 17.22 -9.69 -13.59
N ARG A 454 17.01 -8.39 -13.28
CA ARG A 454 18.09 -7.52 -12.78
C ARG A 454 18.49 -7.93 -11.36
N PRO A 455 19.79 -8.08 -11.04
CA PRO A 455 20.26 -8.45 -9.70
C PRO A 455 19.73 -7.54 -8.59
N ASP A 456 19.61 -6.23 -8.83
CA ASP A 456 19.09 -5.25 -7.87
C ASP A 456 17.63 -5.46 -7.48
N ASN A 457 16.89 -6.28 -8.24
CA ASN A 457 15.51 -6.65 -7.97
C ASN A 457 15.37 -8.04 -7.34
N ALA A 458 16.47 -8.71 -6.97
CA ALA A 458 16.41 -10.00 -6.30
C ALA A 458 15.54 -9.95 -5.03
N GLY A 459 14.63 -10.93 -4.88
CA GLY A 459 13.69 -11.02 -3.77
C GLY A 459 12.51 -10.02 -3.81
N ARG A 460 12.54 -9.03 -4.70
CA ARG A 460 11.48 -8.01 -4.80
C ARG A 460 10.19 -8.56 -5.40
N LEU A 461 9.08 -7.90 -5.08
CA LEU A 461 7.78 -8.19 -5.66
C LEU A 461 7.45 -7.23 -6.80
N VAL A 462 7.35 -7.77 -8.02
CA VAL A 462 6.93 -7.06 -9.22
C VAL A 462 5.47 -7.38 -9.53
N VAL A 463 4.63 -6.35 -9.51
CA VAL A 463 3.23 -6.44 -9.95
C VAL A 463 3.10 -5.90 -11.37
N VAL A 464 2.55 -6.71 -12.26
CA VAL A 464 2.27 -6.36 -13.66
C VAL A 464 0.76 -6.32 -13.90
N VAL A 465 0.27 -5.28 -14.57
CA VAL A 465 -1.15 -5.18 -14.93
C VAL A 465 -1.39 -5.86 -16.29
N LEU A 466 -2.27 -6.87 -16.31
CA LEU A 466 -2.70 -7.52 -17.56
C LEU A 466 -4.07 -6.94 -17.96
N PRO A 467 -4.14 -6.07 -18.98
CA PRO A 467 -5.30 -5.18 -19.16
C PRO A 467 -6.57 -5.86 -19.64
N ASP A 468 -6.49 -7.00 -20.32
CA ASP A 468 -7.64 -7.63 -20.98
C ASP A 468 -7.43 -9.12 -21.30
N THR A 469 -8.54 -9.77 -21.65
CA THR A 469 -8.57 -11.15 -22.14
C THR A 469 -7.91 -11.31 -23.52
N GLY A 470 -7.24 -12.44 -23.74
CA GLY A 470 -6.64 -12.77 -25.03
C GLY A 470 -7.64 -13.27 -26.10
N GLU A 471 -8.87 -13.64 -25.72
CA GLU A 471 -9.90 -14.11 -26.68
C GLU A 471 -10.20 -13.10 -27.79
N ARG A 472 -10.09 -11.80 -27.48
CA ARG A 472 -10.30 -10.68 -28.42
C ARG A 472 -9.27 -10.60 -29.53
N TYR A 473 -8.19 -11.37 -29.41
CA TYR A 473 -7.02 -11.29 -30.27
C TYR A 473 -6.82 -12.57 -31.09
N LEU A 474 -7.77 -13.52 -31.07
CA LEU A 474 -7.69 -14.76 -31.84
C LEU A 474 -7.65 -14.54 -33.36
N SER A 475 -8.28 -13.47 -33.86
CA SER A 475 -8.23 -13.05 -35.26
C SER A 475 -7.05 -12.14 -35.59
N THR A 476 -6.12 -11.95 -34.65
CA THR A 476 -4.90 -11.15 -34.84
C THR A 476 -3.67 -12.05 -34.89
N PRO A 477 -2.52 -11.56 -35.41
CA PRO A 477 -1.28 -12.33 -35.41
C PRO A 477 -0.75 -12.74 -34.02
N LEU A 478 -1.39 -12.32 -32.92
CA LEU A 478 -1.03 -12.78 -31.57
C LEU A 478 -1.20 -14.30 -31.41
N PHE A 479 -2.32 -14.87 -31.87
CA PHE A 479 -2.63 -16.29 -31.69
C PHE A 479 -2.90 -17.06 -32.99
N THR A 480 -2.95 -16.37 -34.14
CA THR A 480 -2.99 -17.06 -35.43
C THR A 480 -1.75 -17.97 -35.57
N PRO A 481 -1.92 -19.26 -35.92
CA PRO A 481 -0.84 -20.24 -36.03
C PRO A 481 0.28 -19.88 -36.99
#